data_AF-A0A3D0UND5-F1
#
_entry.id   AF-A0A3D0UND5-F1
#
_cell.length_a   1.000
_cell.length_b   1.000
_cell.length_c   1.000
_cell.angle_alpha   90.00
_cell.angle_beta   90.00
_cell.angle_gamma   90.00
#
_symmetry.space_group_name_H-M   'P 1'
#
loop_
_entity.id
_entity.type
_entity.pdbx_description
1 polymer ?
#
loop_
_entity_poly.entity_id
_entity_poly.type
_entity_poly.pdbx_seq_one_letter_code
_entity_poly.pdbx_strand_id
1 'polypeptide(L)'
;GRSISLLGHAGALLMYTSLLSFLWFRWRGTFREGEDYSGRVIAIKTVKGSIKSTIGIVTLVAMAVTMQLAGMTQLLAQALSAATGPLFPFLSPIIGALGAFMTGSNTNSNVVFGQLQLETATALGLSVAVILAAQTAGGAIGSLFAPAKVIVGASTVDGASDSLILRKALTYGLVIIAILGLVVWLVV
;
A
#
# COMPACT_ATOMS: atom_id res chain seq x y z
N GLY A 1 18.50 -20.30 -2.63
CA GLY A 1 17.12 -19.88 -2.94
C GLY A 1 16.42 -19.49 -1.66
N ARG A 2 15.65 -18.39 -1.64
CA ARG A 2 14.89 -17.98 -0.45
C ARG A 2 13.83 -19.05 -0.14
N SER A 3 13.85 -19.62 1.05
CA SER A 3 12.83 -20.57 1.52
C SER A 3 11.48 -19.85 1.60
N ILE A 4 10.48 -20.35 0.87
CA ILE A 4 9.11 -19.84 1.00
C ILE A 4 8.59 -20.34 2.35
N SER A 5 8.49 -19.42 3.32
CA SER A 5 7.84 -19.73 4.58
C SER A 5 6.36 -19.99 4.33
N LEU A 6 5.95 -21.27 4.34
CA LEU A 6 4.57 -21.68 4.10
C LEU A 6 3.59 -20.98 5.07
N LEU A 7 4.00 -20.76 6.32
CA LEU A 7 3.18 -20.11 7.34
C LEU A 7 3.38 -18.59 7.43
N GLY A 8 4.46 -18.04 6.87
CA GLY A 8 4.78 -16.60 6.94
C GLY A 8 4.49 -15.83 5.65
N HIS A 9 4.13 -16.51 4.57
CA HIS A 9 3.86 -15.84 3.29
C HIS A 9 2.46 -15.21 3.28
N ALA A 10 2.38 -13.91 2.98
CA ALA A 10 1.12 -13.15 2.98
C ALA A 10 0.03 -13.79 2.11
N GLY A 11 0.39 -14.33 0.93
CA GLY A 11 -0.55 -15.03 0.06
C GLY A 11 -1.08 -16.33 0.67
N ALA A 12 -0.22 -17.08 1.37
CA ALA A 12 -0.62 -18.29 2.07
C ALA A 12 -1.57 -17.98 3.24
N LEU A 13 -1.29 -16.92 4.02
CA LEU A 13 -2.19 -16.45 5.08
C LEU A 13 -3.58 -16.05 4.55
N LEU A 14 -3.66 -15.35 3.40
CA LEU A 14 -4.95 -15.05 2.75
C LEU A 14 -5.67 -16.32 2.29
N MET A 15 -4.93 -17.31 1.79
CA MET A 15 -5.52 -18.60 1.41
C MET A 15 -6.03 -19.37 2.63
N TYR A 16 -5.28 -19.38 3.74
CA TYR A 16 -5.68 -20.03 4.97
C TYR A 16 -6.90 -19.35 5.60
N THR A 17 -6.89 -18.02 5.72
CA THR A 17 -8.02 -17.25 6.27
C THR A 17 -9.29 -17.40 5.43
N SER A 18 -9.18 -17.38 4.10
CA SER A 18 -10.33 -17.59 3.22
C SER A 18 -10.89 -19.02 3.29
N LEU A 19 -10.02 -20.04 3.37
CA LEU A 19 -10.44 -21.43 3.55
C LEU A 19 -11.12 -21.65 4.91
N LEU A 20 -10.52 -21.15 5.99
CA LEU A 20 -11.10 -21.24 7.33
C LEU A 20 -12.45 -20.52 7.41
N SER A 21 -12.56 -19.33 6.81
CA SER A 21 -13.83 -18.59 6.74
C SER A 21 -14.89 -19.37 5.97
N PHE A 22 -14.52 -19.97 4.83
CA PHE A 22 -15.42 -20.78 4.02
C PHE A 22 -15.95 -22.00 4.80
N LEU A 23 -15.06 -22.73 5.49
CA LEU A 23 -15.44 -23.88 6.31
C LEU A 23 -16.35 -23.46 7.47
N TRP A 24 -16.05 -22.34 8.12
CA TRP A 24 -16.87 -21.78 9.20
C TRP A 24 -18.28 -21.43 8.73
N PHE A 25 -18.42 -20.70 7.61
CA PHE A 25 -19.72 -20.34 7.05
C PHE A 25 -20.49 -21.57 6.54
N ARG A 26 -19.78 -22.59 6.03
CA ARG A 26 -20.38 -23.88 5.66
C ARG A 26 -20.95 -24.61 6.86
N TRP A 27 -20.22 -24.64 7.96
CA TRP A 27 -20.66 -25.29 9.18
C TRP A 27 -21.86 -24.57 9.82
N ARG A 28 -21.90 -23.23 9.78
CA ARG A 28 -23.00 -22.41 10.32
C ARG A 28 -24.26 -22.40 9.45
N GLY A 29 -24.21 -22.93 8.22
CA GLY A 29 -25.35 -22.94 7.30
C GLY A 29 -25.81 -21.57 6.83
N THR A 30 -25.02 -20.51 7.04
CA THR A 30 -25.36 -19.10 6.76
C THR A 30 -25.17 -18.69 5.30
N PHE A 31 -25.03 -19.65 4.38
CA PHE A 31 -24.92 -19.34 2.96
C PHE A 31 -26.28 -18.91 2.42
N ARG A 32 -26.31 -17.83 1.61
CA ARG A 32 -27.52 -17.38 0.93
C ARG A 32 -28.08 -18.50 0.07
N GLU A 33 -29.37 -18.80 0.26
CA GLU A 33 -30.11 -19.77 -0.55
C GLU A 33 -30.14 -19.31 -2.01
N GLY A 34 -29.86 -20.24 -2.95
CA GLY A 34 -29.91 -19.99 -4.40
C GLY A 34 -28.59 -19.61 -5.08
N GLU A 35 -27.49 -19.41 -4.34
CA GLU A 35 -26.15 -19.24 -4.94
C GLU A 35 -25.36 -20.55 -5.04
N ASP A 36 -24.64 -20.75 -6.15
CA ASP A 36 -23.70 -21.87 -6.32
C ASP A 36 -22.34 -21.54 -5.69
N TYR A 37 -21.97 -22.32 -4.68
CA TYR A 37 -20.70 -22.23 -3.95
C TYR A 37 -19.67 -23.27 -4.40
N SER A 38 -19.82 -23.84 -5.59
CA SER A 38 -18.83 -24.71 -6.21
C SER A 38 -17.47 -24.02 -6.32
N GLY A 39 -16.38 -24.77 -6.09
CA GLY A 39 -15.01 -24.25 -6.17
C GLY A 39 -14.70 -23.59 -7.52
N ARG A 40 -15.34 -24.05 -8.60
CA ARG A 40 -15.22 -23.44 -9.93
C ARG A 40 -15.81 -22.03 -9.99
N VAL A 41 -16.98 -21.82 -9.38
CA VAL A 41 -17.63 -20.50 -9.36
C VAL A 41 -16.82 -19.52 -8.52
N ILE A 42 -16.32 -19.95 -7.36
CA ILE A 42 -15.45 -19.13 -6.50
C ILE A 42 -14.18 -18.73 -7.24
N ALA A 43 -13.52 -19.67 -7.93
CA ALA A 43 -12.32 -19.39 -8.72
C ALA A 43 -12.60 -18.38 -9.84
N ILE A 44 -13.69 -18.55 -10.60
CA ILE A 44 -14.06 -17.64 -11.69
C ILE A 44 -14.39 -16.24 -11.14
N LYS A 45 -15.17 -16.13 -10.06
CA LYS A 45 -15.51 -14.84 -9.44
C LYS A 45 -14.24 -14.14 -8.93
N THR A 46 -13.32 -14.88 -8.32
CA THR A 46 -12.05 -14.35 -7.80
C THR A 46 -11.16 -13.84 -8.93
N VAL A 47 -10.98 -14.62 -10.00
CA VAL A 47 -10.17 -14.21 -11.16
C VAL A 47 -10.80 -13.01 -11.84
N LYS A 48 -12.10 -13.03 -12.14
CA LYS A 48 -12.78 -11.89 -12.77
C LYS A 48 -12.72 -10.63 -11.90
N GLY A 49 -12.82 -10.78 -10.58
CA GLY A 49 -12.73 -9.67 -9.63
C GLY A 49 -11.35 -9.02 -9.57
N SER A 50 -10.27 -9.78 -9.79
CA SER A 50 -8.89 -9.28 -9.68
C SER A 50 -8.32 -8.71 -10.98
N ILE A 51 -8.87 -9.05 -12.17
CA ILE A 51 -8.35 -8.62 -13.49
C ILE A 51 -8.07 -7.11 -13.56
N LYS A 52 -9.02 -6.26 -13.14
CA LYS A 52 -8.86 -4.80 -13.24
C LYS A 52 -7.67 -4.31 -12.41
N SER A 53 -7.51 -4.83 -11.20
CA SER A 53 -6.36 -4.51 -10.34
C SER A 53 -5.06 -5.04 -10.92
N THR A 54 -5.07 -6.26 -11.48
CA THR A 54 -3.88 -6.87 -12.08
C THR A 54 -3.37 -6.04 -13.24
N ILE A 55 -4.24 -5.60 -14.15
CA ILE A 55 -3.85 -4.74 -15.28
C ILE A 55 -3.20 -3.45 -14.75
N GLY A 56 -3.82 -2.80 -13.75
CA GLY A 56 -3.28 -1.57 -13.16
C GLY A 56 -1.92 -1.76 -12.48
N ILE A 57 -1.72 -2.87 -11.77
CA ILE A 57 -0.42 -3.17 -11.14
C ILE A 57 0.63 -3.45 -12.20
N VAL A 58 0.32 -4.23 -13.25
CA VAL A 58 1.26 -4.53 -14.33
C VAL A 58 1.70 -3.27 -15.06
N THR A 59 0.78 -2.35 -15.36
CA THR A 59 1.13 -1.09 -16.03
C THR A 59 1.96 -0.17 -15.14
N LEU A 60 1.65 -0.10 -13.83
CA LEU A 60 2.45 0.67 -12.87
C LEU A 60 3.86 0.10 -12.70
N VAL A 61 3.99 -1.22 -12.61
CA VAL A 61 5.30 -1.89 -12.53
C VAL A 61 6.08 -1.67 -13.82
N ALA A 62 5.44 -1.80 -14.99
CA ALA A 62 6.08 -1.53 -16.27
C ALA A 62 6.61 -0.08 -16.33
N MET A 63 5.80 0.91 -15.95
CA MET A 63 6.21 2.31 -15.87
C MET A 63 7.39 2.50 -14.91
N ALA A 64 7.32 1.95 -13.70
CA ALA A 64 8.38 2.10 -12.69
C ALA A 64 9.70 1.49 -13.16
N VAL A 65 9.66 0.30 -13.79
CA VAL A 65 10.83 -0.34 -14.38
C VAL A 65 11.38 0.48 -15.55
N THR A 66 10.53 1.01 -16.43
CA THR A 66 10.97 1.91 -17.51
C THR A 66 11.64 3.16 -16.95
N MET A 67 11.09 3.78 -15.91
CA MET A 67 11.71 4.95 -15.24
C MET A 67 13.09 4.62 -14.67
N GLN A 68 13.23 3.45 -14.05
CA GLN A 68 14.49 2.99 -13.49
C GLN A 68 15.53 2.70 -14.57
N LEU A 69 15.16 2.01 -15.65
CA LEU A 69 16.06 1.66 -16.75
C LEU A 69 16.48 2.88 -17.57
N ALA A 70 15.60 3.89 -17.68
CA ALA A 70 15.90 5.14 -18.37
C ALA A 70 16.73 6.13 -17.52
N GLY A 71 17.11 5.77 -16.29
CA GLY A 71 17.90 6.65 -15.41
C GLY A 71 17.09 7.78 -14.75
N MET A 72 15.79 7.87 -15.01
CA MET A 72 14.94 8.95 -14.48
C MET A 72 14.84 8.88 -12.95
N THR A 73 14.73 7.68 -12.40
CA THR A 73 14.63 7.48 -10.94
C THR A 73 15.88 7.97 -10.23
N GLN A 74 17.07 7.72 -10.79
CA GLN A 74 18.35 8.14 -10.23
C GLN A 74 18.50 9.66 -10.28
N LEU A 75 18.10 10.29 -11.38
CA LEU A 75 18.14 11.75 -11.50
C LEU A 75 17.21 12.43 -10.50
N LEU A 76 15.98 11.91 -10.34
CA LEU A 76 15.05 12.38 -9.31
C LEU A 76 15.61 12.17 -7.90
N ALA A 77 16.28 11.03 -7.66
CA ALA A 77 16.88 10.74 -6.36
C ALA A 77 18.00 11.73 -6.01
N GLN A 78 18.86 12.06 -6.97
CA GLN A 78 19.93 13.06 -6.80
C GLN A 78 19.35 14.46 -6.54
N ALA A 79 18.36 14.88 -7.32
CA ALA A 79 17.69 16.16 -7.13
C ALA A 79 17.02 16.24 -5.75
N LEU A 80 16.35 15.17 -5.32
CA LEU A 80 15.69 15.10 -4.03
C LEU A 80 16.71 15.10 -2.88
N SER A 81 17.81 14.36 -3.03
CA SER A 81 18.92 14.35 -2.06
C SER A 81 19.51 15.76 -1.90
N ALA A 82 19.77 16.46 -3.00
CA ALA A 82 20.33 17.81 -2.97
C ALA A 82 19.36 18.84 -2.37
N ALA A 83 18.06 18.70 -2.64
CA ALA A 83 17.05 19.64 -2.15
C ALA A 83 16.71 19.45 -0.66
N THR A 84 16.70 18.21 -0.17
CA THR A 84 16.21 17.88 1.18
C THR A 84 17.35 17.58 2.16
N GLY A 85 18.44 16.98 1.70
CA GLY A 85 19.62 16.67 2.51
C GLY A 85 19.25 15.94 3.80
N PRO A 86 19.71 16.43 4.97
CA PRO A 86 19.43 15.81 6.28
C PRO A 86 17.95 15.75 6.66
N LEU A 87 17.07 16.52 6.02
CA LEU A 87 15.63 16.51 6.30
C LEU A 87 14.90 15.34 5.61
N PHE A 88 15.55 14.66 4.67
CA PHE A 88 14.94 13.58 3.89
C PHE A 88 14.27 12.47 4.72
N PRO A 89 14.87 11.95 5.81
CA PRO A 89 14.23 10.91 6.62
C PRO A 89 12.84 11.32 7.16
N PHE A 90 12.67 12.59 7.55
CA PHE A 90 11.39 13.12 7.99
C PHE A 90 10.34 13.15 6.88
N LEU A 91 10.76 13.44 5.64
CA LEU A 91 9.91 13.52 4.47
C LEU A 91 9.57 12.15 3.87
N SER A 92 10.38 11.13 4.13
CA SER A 92 10.20 9.78 3.59
C SER A 92 8.78 9.20 3.80
N PRO A 93 8.20 9.20 5.03
CA PRO A 93 6.84 8.71 5.21
C PRO A 93 5.77 9.59 4.56
N ILE A 94 6.04 10.89 4.35
CA ILE A 94 5.13 11.79 3.64
C ILE A 94 5.06 11.39 2.17
N ILE A 95 6.20 11.12 1.53
CA ILE A 95 6.25 10.65 0.14
C ILE A 95 5.46 9.34 0.00
N GLY A 96 5.64 8.41 0.93
CA GLY A 96 4.89 7.16 0.96
C GLY A 96 3.38 7.39 1.08
N ALA A 97 2.98 8.28 1.97
CA ALA A 97 1.58 8.63 2.18
C ALA A 97 0.96 9.30 0.94
N LEU A 98 1.67 10.21 0.29
CA LEU A 98 1.23 10.88 -0.94
C LEU A 98 0.99 9.87 -2.07
N GLY A 99 1.94 8.94 -2.27
CA GLY A 99 1.78 7.90 -3.28
C GLY A 99 0.57 6.99 -3.00
N ALA A 100 0.32 6.65 -1.74
CA ALA A 100 -0.84 5.83 -1.38
C ALA A 100 -2.16 6.60 -1.42
N PHE A 101 -2.15 7.91 -1.13
CA PHE A 101 -3.31 8.78 -1.28
C PHE A 101 -3.74 8.89 -2.75
N MET A 102 -2.78 9.11 -3.66
CA MET A 102 -3.03 9.21 -5.10
C MET A 102 -3.50 7.90 -5.72
N THR A 103 -2.89 6.78 -5.32
CA THR A 103 -3.15 5.46 -5.92
C THR A 103 -4.21 4.64 -5.20
N GLY A 104 -4.58 5.02 -3.98
CA GLY A 104 -5.45 4.24 -3.09
C GLY A 104 -4.82 2.94 -2.56
N SER A 105 -3.52 2.69 -2.78
CA SER A 105 -2.88 1.41 -2.48
C SER A 105 -1.44 1.59 -1.97
N ASN A 106 -1.13 0.96 -0.83
CA ASN A 106 0.23 0.96 -0.29
C ASN A 106 1.21 0.23 -1.24
N THR A 107 0.77 -0.89 -1.82
CA THR A 107 1.57 -1.65 -2.79
C THR A 107 1.90 -0.79 -4.01
N ASN A 108 0.92 -0.05 -4.54
CA ASN A 108 1.15 0.81 -5.71
C ASN A 108 2.08 1.99 -5.36
N SER A 109 1.95 2.58 -4.17
CA SER A 109 2.90 3.58 -3.68
C SER A 109 4.33 3.05 -3.66
N ASN A 110 4.53 1.83 -3.14
CA ASN A 110 5.85 1.20 -3.07
C ASN A 110 6.42 0.85 -4.45
N VAL A 111 5.59 0.47 -5.41
CA VAL A 111 6.02 0.25 -6.81
C VAL A 111 6.54 1.56 -7.43
N VAL A 112 5.85 2.67 -7.20
CA VAL A 112 6.20 3.96 -7.82
C VAL A 112 7.39 4.63 -7.13
N PHE A 113 7.40 4.69 -5.80
CA PHE A 113 8.36 5.49 -5.03
C PHE A 113 9.39 4.66 -4.27
N GLY A 114 9.24 3.34 -4.17
CA GLY A 114 10.17 2.50 -3.42
C GLY A 114 11.60 2.57 -3.96
N GLN A 115 11.77 2.51 -5.29
CA GLN A 115 13.10 2.65 -5.88
C GLN A 115 13.66 4.06 -5.69
N LEU A 116 12.84 5.11 -5.85
CA LEU A 116 13.27 6.49 -5.59
C LEU A 116 13.81 6.64 -4.17
N GLN A 117 13.08 6.15 -3.18
CA GLN A 117 13.46 6.19 -1.76
C GLN A 117 14.76 5.42 -1.48
N LEU A 118 14.93 4.25 -2.11
CA LEU A 118 16.17 3.47 -2.01
C LEU A 118 17.37 4.23 -2.57
N GLU A 119 17.24 4.79 -3.77
CA GLU A 119 18.30 5.54 -4.43
C GLU A 119 18.65 6.81 -3.65
N THR A 120 17.65 7.56 -3.15
CA THR A 120 17.87 8.75 -2.31
C THR A 120 18.53 8.40 -0.98
N ALA A 121 18.11 7.32 -0.32
CA ALA A 121 18.75 6.86 0.90
C ALA A 121 20.22 6.49 0.66
N THR A 122 20.50 5.81 -0.46
CA THR A 122 21.86 5.42 -0.84
C THR A 122 22.73 6.66 -1.13
N ALA A 123 22.19 7.64 -1.86
CA ALA A 123 22.88 8.89 -2.19
C ALA A 123 23.22 9.74 -0.96
N LEU A 124 22.35 9.71 0.06
CA LEU A 124 22.55 10.43 1.33
C LEU A 124 23.33 9.62 2.39
N GLY A 125 23.70 8.36 2.10
CA GLY A 125 24.38 7.49 3.06
C GLY A 125 23.49 7.05 4.25
N LEU A 126 22.18 7.04 4.06
CA LEU A 126 21.18 6.69 5.08
C LEU A 126 20.88 5.19 5.09
N SER A 127 20.31 4.70 6.20
CA SER A 127 19.84 3.31 6.28
C SER A 127 18.67 3.06 5.32
N VAL A 128 18.95 2.36 4.21
CA VAL A 128 17.95 1.98 3.19
C VAL A 128 16.78 1.22 3.83
N ALA A 129 17.05 0.33 4.78
CA ALA A 129 16.01 -0.45 5.44
C ALA A 129 15.02 0.43 6.21
N VAL A 130 15.53 1.44 6.93
CA VAL A 130 14.68 2.36 7.73
C VAL A 130 13.88 3.28 6.81
N ILE A 131 14.49 3.81 5.75
CA ILE A 131 13.78 4.66 4.79
C ILE A 131 12.69 3.88 4.04
N LEU A 132 12.95 2.64 3.61
CA LEU A 132 11.93 1.80 2.98
C LEU A 132 10.82 1.38 3.96
N ALA A 133 11.16 1.19 5.24
CA ALA A 133 10.17 0.98 6.29
C ALA A 133 9.28 2.23 6.47
N ALA A 134 9.88 3.42 6.47
CA ALA A 134 9.17 4.69 6.55
C ALA A 134 8.24 4.91 5.36
N GLN A 135 8.71 4.64 4.14
CA GLN A 135 7.92 4.67 2.91
C GLN A 135 6.68 3.77 3.00
N THR A 136 6.83 2.50 3.39
CA THR A 136 5.70 1.58 3.46
C THR A 136 4.75 1.88 4.62
N ALA A 137 5.26 2.36 5.76
CA ALA A 137 4.46 2.77 6.90
C ALA A 137 3.66 4.04 6.59
N GLY A 138 4.31 5.05 6.00
CA GLY A 138 3.68 6.24 5.47
C GLY A 138 2.62 5.91 4.43
N GLY A 139 2.91 5.00 3.50
CA GLY A 139 1.94 4.52 2.51
C GLY A 139 0.75 3.77 3.12
N ALA A 140 0.95 2.98 4.18
CA ALA A 140 -0.16 2.36 4.90
C ALA A 140 -1.11 3.42 5.48
N ILE A 141 -0.56 4.44 6.15
CA ILE A 141 -1.33 5.54 6.73
C ILE A 141 -1.98 6.39 5.64
N GLY A 142 -1.25 6.73 4.56
CA GLY A 142 -1.78 7.49 3.43
C GLY A 142 -2.96 6.82 2.74
N SER A 143 -2.95 5.48 2.70
CA SER A 143 -4.04 4.71 2.13
C SER A 143 -5.34 4.83 2.95
N LEU A 144 -5.27 5.13 4.25
CA LEU A 144 -6.43 5.29 5.14
C LEU A 144 -7.34 6.44 4.67
N PHE A 145 -6.73 7.56 4.27
CA PHE A 145 -7.43 8.76 3.84
C PHE A 145 -7.44 8.93 2.32
N ALA A 146 -7.19 7.86 1.56
CA ALA A 146 -7.36 7.86 0.12
C ALA A 146 -8.86 8.00 -0.22
N PRO A 147 -9.26 8.90 -1.15
CA PRO A 147 -10.67 9.18 -1.44
C PRO A 147 -11.47 7.91 -1.80
N ALA A 148 -10.89 7.04 -2.61
CA ALA A 148 -11.52 5.78 -3.01
C ALA A 148 -11.86 4.88 -1.81
N LYS A 149 -11.00 4.83 -0.78
CA LYS A 149 -11.28 4.03 0.42
C LYS A 149 -12.28 4.71 1.34
N VAL A 150 -12.23 6.03 1.45
CA VAL A 150 -13.20 6.80 2.24
C VAL A 150 -14.61 6.63 1.69
N ILE A 151 -14.80 6.72 0.37
CA ILE A 151 -16.10 6.54 -0.29
C ILE A 151 -16.66 5.13 -0.01
N VAL A 152 -15.82 4.10 -0.15
CA VAL A 152 -16.23 2.70 0.14
C VAL A 152 -16.54 2.50 1.61
N GLY A 153 -15.80 3.15 2.51
CA GLY A 153 -16.08 3.09 3.95
C GLY A 153 -17.41 3.77 4.30
N ALA A 154 -17.65 4.95 3.74
CA ALA A 154 -18.86 5.72 3.99
C ALA A 154 -20.13 5.02 3.49
N SER A 155 -20.05 4.27 2.37
CA SER A 155 -21.20 3.51 1.84
C SER A 155 -21.68 2.37 2.73
N THR A 156 -20.94 2.03 3.80
CA THR A 156 -21.34 1.02 4.78
C THR A 156 -22.18 1.57 5.93
N VAL A 157 -22.32 2.90 6.04
CA VAL A 157 -23.03 3.58 7.13
C VAL A 157 -24.03 4.59 6.55
N ASP A 158 -25.32 4.36 6.79
CA ASP A 158 -26.37 5.26 6.32
C ASP A 158 -26.21 6.68 6.90
N GLY A 159 -26.31 7.69 6.03
CA GLY A 159 -26.17 9.09 6.42
C GLY A 159 -24.73 9.55 6.70
N ALA A 160 -23.72 8.71 6.42
CA ALA A 160 -22.32 9.11 6.53
C ALA A 160 -21.94 10.19 5.51
N SER A 161 -21.07 11.11 5.93
CA SER A 161 -20.54 12.17 5.07
C SER A 161 -19.08 11.89 4.72
N ASP A 162 -18.82 11.59 3.44
CA ASP A 162 -17.49 11.32 2.90
C ASP A 162 -16.51 12.46 3.20
N SER A 163 -16.97 13.71 3.10
CA SER A 163 -16.14 14.89 3.35
C SER A 163 -15.76 15.02 4.83
N LEU A 164 -16.67 14.72 5.75
CA LEU A 164 -16.37 14.72 7.19
C LEU A 164 -15.40 13.60 7.55
N ILE A 165 -15.60 12.40 7.00
CA ILE A 165 -14.72 11.25 7.23
C ILE A 165 -13.33 11.56 6.67
N LEU A 166 -13.23 12.05 5.44
CA LEU A 166 -11.97 12.42 4.82
C LEU A 166 -11.24 13.47 5.64
N ARG A 167 -11.93 14.54 6.09
CA ARG A 167 -11.31 15.60 6.90
C ARG A 167 -10.75 15.05 8.22
N LYS A 168 -11.48 14.18 8.91
CA LYS A 168 -11.01 13.53 10.14
C LYS A 168 -9.84 12.60 9.87
N ALA A 169 -9.96 11.73 8.86
CA ALA A 169 -8.93 10.76 8.50
C ALA A 169 -7.62 11.45 8.06
N LEU A 170 -7.71 12.54 7.29
CA LEU A 170 -6.56 13.37 6.93
C LEU A 170 -5.92 14.00 8.16
N THR A 171 -6.73 14.57 9.07
CA THR A 171 -6.19 15.25 10.27
C THR A 171 -5.41 14.26 11.15
N TYR A 172 -6.01 13.11 11.50
CA TYR A 172 -5.32 12.10 12.28
C TYR A 172 -4.15 11.47 11.53
N GLY A 173 -4.32 11.20 10.23
CA GLY A 173 -3.29 10.61 9.39
C GLY A 173 -2.04 11.49 9.29
N LEU A 174 -2.20 12.79 9.09
CA LEU A 174 -1.09 13.75 9.02
C LEU A 174 -0.32 13.85 10.34
N VAL A 175 -1.02 13.81 11.48
CA VAL A 175 -0.37 13.79 12.80
C VAL A 175 0.48 12.53 12.96
N ILE A 176 -0.05 11.36 12.60
CA ILE A 176 0.69 10.09 12.70
C ILE A 176 1.89 10.09 11.75
N ILE A 177 1.74 10.60 10.52
CA ILE A 177 2.84 10.71 9.54
C ILE A 177 3.93 11.65 10.06
N ALA A 178 3.56 12.79 10.66
CA ALA A 178 4.53 13.73 11.23
C ALA A 178 5.32 13.09 12.39
N ILE A 179 4.65 12.35 13.28
CA ILE A 179 5.31 11.60 14.36
C ILE A 179 6.23 10.53 13.77
N LEU A 180 5.78 9.78 12.77
CA LEU A 180 6.58 8.76 12.10
C LEU A 180 7.82 9.38 11.44
N GLY A 181 7.67 10.51 10.76
CA GLY A 181 8.79 11.26 10.18
C GLY A 181 9.80 11.69 11.23
N LEU A 182 9.33 12.20 12.37
CA LEU A 182 10.19 12.58 13.48
C LEU A 182 10.97 11.37 14.03
N VAL A 183 10.29 10.24 14.24
CA VAL A 183 10.93 9.00 14.71
C VAL A 183 11.99 8.52 13.73
N VAL A 184 11.67 8.48 12.43
CA VAL A 184 12.60 8.04 11.39
C VAL A 184 13.81 8.97 11.32
N TRP A 185 13.60 10.28 11.46
CA TRP A 185 14.69 11.27 11.47
C TRP A 185 15.61 11.16 12.68
N LEU A 186 15.12 10.68 13.83
CA LEU A 186 15.94 10.46 15.02
C LEU A 186 16.71 9.12 15.00
N VAL A 187 16.25 8.16 14.19
CA VAL A 187 16.80 6.79 14.15
C VAL A 187 17.92 6.65 13.11
N VAL A 188 17.93 7.50 12.09
CA VAL A 188 18.87 7.46 10.96
C VAL A 188 19.95 8.51 11.13
#